data_AF-A0A6P0I530-F1
#
_entry.id   AF-A0A6P0I530-F1
#
_cell.length_a   1.000
_cell.length_b   1.000
_cell.length_c   1.000
_cell.angle_alpha   90.00
_cell.angle_beta   90.00
_cell.angle_gamma   90.00
#
_symmetry.space_group_name_H-M   'P 1'
#
loop_
_entity.id
_entity.type
_entity.pdbx_description
1 polymer ?
#
loop_
_entity_poly.entity_id
_entity_poly.type
_entity_poly.pdbx_seq_one_letter_code
_entity_poly.pdbx_strand_id
1 'polypeptide(L)'
;MQSEVMNSFADRPYLDLCSKIDFSPIFIMGEHRSGTTLLYKSLVATECFNCVTAYHIIKYDQILSNYINQTEYQNYYQLNGHDITR
;
A
#
# COMPACT_ATOMS: atom_id res chain seq x y z
N MET A 1 -21.68 21.98 4.11
CA MET A 1 -21.70 20.62 4.66
C MET A 1 -20.26 20.20 4.85
N GLN A 2 -19.70 20.49 6.03
CA GLN A 2 -18.34 20.11 6.39
C GLN A 2 -18.36 18.60 6.64
N SER A 3 -18.06 17.79 5.63
CA SER A 3 -17.62 16.42 5.90
C SER A 3 -16.18 16.53 6.38
N GLU A 4 -16.04 16.61 7.69
CA GLU A 4 -14.77 16.43 8.39
C GLU A 4 -14.06 15.23 7.75
N VAL A 5 -12.88 15.48 7.21
CA VAL A 5 -11.89 14.43 7.01
C VAL A 5 -11.54 13.96 8.43
N MET A 6 -12.36 13.08 9.00
CA MET A 6 -11.96 12.23 10.10
C MET A 6 -10.85 11.37 9.53
N ASN A 7 -9.62 11.90 9.56
CA ASN A 7 -8.44 11.07 9.43
C ASN A 7 -8.38 10.24 10.71
N SER A 8 -9.23 9.22 10.78
CA SER A 8 -9.14 8.22 11.81
C SER A 8 -7.81 7.52 11.54
N PHE A 9 -6.82 7.85 12.37
CA PHE A 9 -5.56 7.14 12.42
C PHE A 9 -5.83 5.75 13.01
N ALA A 10 -6.54 4.92 12.25
CA ALA A 10 -6.98 3.59 12.64
C ALA A 10 -5.78 2.69 12.98
N ASP A 11 -4.62 3.03 12.45
CA ASP A 11 -3.36 2.35 12.66
C ASP A 11 -2.66 2.69 13.98
N ARG A 12 -2.99 3.82 14.64
CA ARG A 12 -2.34 4.25 15.90
C ARG A 12 -2.23 3.14 16.97
N PRO A 13 -3.29 2.36 17.26
CA PRO A 13 -3.22 1.29 18.25
C PRO A 13 -2.25 0.15 17.88
N TYR A 14 -1.84 0.06 16.62
CA TYR A 14 -1.05 -1.04 16.07
C TYR A 14 0.39 -0.65 15.73
N LEU A 15 0.76 0.63 15.85
CA LEU A 15 2.11 1.11 15.48
C LEU A 15 3.24 0.42 16.25
N ASP A 16 2.98 0.03 17.49
CA ASP A 16 3.96 -0.69 18.32
C ASP A 16 4.36 -2.05 17.72
N LEU A 17 3.52 -2.65 16.87
CA LEU A 17 3.84 -3.88 16.16
C LEU A 17 5.01 -3.69 15.18
N CYS A 18 5.21 -2.46 14.68
CA CYS A 18 6.30 -2.12 13.77
C CYS A 18 7.65 -1.94 14.48
N SER A 19 7.66 -1.82 15.82
CA SER A 19 8.87 -1.51 16.61
C SER A 19 9.99 -2.56 16.50
N LYS A 20 9.68 -3.78 16.06
CA LYS A 20 10.63 -4.90 15.95
C LYS A 20 10.90 -5.33 14.51
N ILE A 21 10.40 -4.57 13.53
CA ILE A 21 10.59 -4.90 12.12
C ILE A 21 11.89 -4.28 11.65
N ASP A 22 12.81 -5.13 11.19
CA ASP A 22 13.95 -4.68 10.40
C ASP A 22 13.51 -4.51 8.94
N PHE A 23 13.82 -3.36 8.34
CA PHE A 23 13.36 -3.02 7.00
C PHE A 23 14.49 -2.36 6.19
N SER A 24 14.81 -2.99 5.06
CA SER A 24 15.80 -2.51 4.11
C SER A 24 15.13 -2.18 2.77
N PRO A 25 14.68 -0.93 2.56
CA PRO A 25 13.99 -0.53 1.34
C PRO A 25 14.92 -0.57 0.13
N ILE A 26 14.41 -1.06 -1.00
CA ILE A 26 15.06 -0.95 -2.29
C ILE A 26 14.34 0.13 -3.09
N PHE A 27 15.08 1.18 -3.47
CA PHE A 27 14.57 2.24 -4.34
C PHE A 27 15.04 1.98 -5.78
N ILE A 28 14.07 1.93 -6.70
CA ILE A 28 14.36 1.86 -8.13
C ILE A 28 14.31 3.29 -8.67
N MET A 29 15.48 3.82 -9.04
CA MET A 29 15.64 5.17 -9.57
C MET A 29 16.08 5.10 -11.04
N GLY A 30 15.63 6.06 -11.83
CA GLY A 30 16.00 6.19 -13.24
C GLY A 30 15.13 7.21 -13.94
N GLU A 31 15.55 7.62 -15.14
CA GLU A 31 14.78 8.53 -15.98
C GLU A 31 13.41 7.96 -16.34
N HIS A 32 12.47 8.85 -16.64
CA HIS A 32 11.16 8.41 -17.13
C HIS A 32 11.32 7.59 -18.42
N ARG A 33 10.62 6.46 -18.51
CA ARG A 33 10.70 5.48 -19.62
C ARG A 33 12.06 4.74 -19.76
N SER A 34 12.88 4.71 -18.71
CA SER A 34 14.11 3.90 -18.67
C SER A 34 13.90 2.39 -18.47
N GLY A 35 12.65 1.93 -18.33
CA GLY A 35 12.33 0.52 -18.08
C GLY A 35 12.24 0.14 -16.60
N THR A 36 12.31 1.11 -15.68
CA THR A 36 12.16 0.89 -14.23
C THR A 36 10.83 0.22 -13.86
N THR A 37 9.75 0.47 -14.59
CA THR A 37 8.47 -0.23 -14.42
C THR A 37 8.56 -1.72 -14.73
N LEU A 38 9.29 -2.11 -15.78
CA LEU A 38 9.49 -3.52 -16.12
C LEU A 38 10.34 -4.19 -15.05
N LEU A 39 11.46 -3.57 -14.65
CA LEU A 39 12.31 -4.05 -13.57
C LEU A 39 11.52 -4.25 -12.26
N TYR A 40 10.71 -3.25 -11.87
CA TYR A 40 9.83 -3.34 -10.71
C TYR A 40 8.91 -4.57 -10.80
N LYS A 41 8.17 -4.72 -11.91
CA LYS A 41 7.26 -5.85 -12.11
C LYS A 41 7.98 -7.20 -12.08
N SER A 42 9.17 -7.28 -12.67
CA SER A 42 9.99 -8.50 -12.64
C SER A 42 10.42 -8.88 -11.23
N LEU A 43 10.85 -7.92 -10.40
CA LEU A 43 11.20 -8.18 -9.00
C LEU A 43 9.98 -8.61 -8.18
N VAL A 44 8.84 -7.95 -8.35
CA VAL A 44 7.59 -8.32 -7.66
C VAL A 44 7.15 -9.74 -8.01
N ALA A 45 7.28 -10.14 -9.27
CA ALA A 45 6.92 -11.49 -9.72
C ALA A 45 7.78 -12.61 -9.10
N THR A 46 8.92 -12.29 -8.48
CA THR A 46 9.74 -13.27 -7.76
C THR A 46 9.19 -13.63 -6.38
N GLU A 47 8.24 -12.84 -5.85
CA GLU A 47 7.71 -12.96 -4.49
C GLU A 47 8.77 -12.82 -3.37
N CYS A 48 10.02 -12.52 -3.73
CA CYS A 48 11.13 -12.33 -2.81
C CYS A 48 11.18 -10.91 -2.22
N PHE A 49 10.31 -10.02 -2.69
CA PHE A 49 10.28 -8.61 -2.30
C PHE A 49 8.86 -8.18 -1.92
N ASN A 50 8.73 -7.49 -0.78
CA ASN A 50 7.53 -6.76 -0.45
C ASN A 50 7.39 -5.55 -1.38
N CYS A 51 6.21 -5.38 -1.96
CA CYS A 51 5.97 -4.35 -2.97
C CYS A 51 5.01 -3.27 -2.47
N VAL A 52 5.24 -2.03 -2.89
CA VAL A 52 4.37 -0.90 -2.55
C VAL A 52 3.37 -0.70 -3.68
N THR A 53 2.08 -0.85 -3.39
CA THR A 53 1.00 -0.66 -4.35
C THR A 53 0.32 0.70 -4.13
N ALA A 54 -0.52 1.12 -5.07
CA ALA A 54 -1.33 2.33 -4.91
C ALA A 54 -2.23 2.28 -3.66
N TYR A 55 -2.71 1.09 -3.27
CA TYR A 55 -3.48 0.89 -2.05
C TYR A 55 -2.72 1.35 -0.80
N HIS A 56 -1.43 0.98 -0.66
CA HIS A 56 -0.63 1.39 0.49
C HIS A 56 -0.50 2.92 0.60
N ILE A 57 -0.52 3.63 -0.54
CA ILE A 57 -0.46 5.10 -0.56
C ILE A 57 -1.83 5.70 -0.20
N ILE A 58 -2.90 5.20 -0.82
CA ILE A 58 -4.27 5.72 -0.63
C ILE A 58 -4.82 5.42 0.77
N LYS A 59 -4.46 4.27 1.34
CA LYS A 59 -4.97 3.76 2.61
C LYS A 59 -3.93 3.81 3.73
N TYR A 60 -2.95 4.70 3.62
CA TYR A 60 -1.79 4.77 4.51
C TYR A 60 -2.14 4.71 6.01
N ASP A 61 -3.11 5.50 6.47
CA ASP A 61 -3.52 5.56 7.88
C ASP A 61 -4.39 4.37 8.35
N GLN A 62 -4.61 3.38 7.46
CA GLN A 62 -5.49 2.24 7.64
C GLN A 62 -4.83 0.90 7.27
N ILE A 63 -3.54 0.85 6.92
CA ILE A 63 -2.87 -0.38 6.45
C ILE A 63 -2.86 -1.43 7.57
N LEU A 64 -2.40 -1.06 8.77
CA LEU A 64 -2.26 -1.99 9.88
C LEU A 64 -3.62 -2.46 10.39
N SER A 65 -4.56 -1.54 10.52
CA SER A 65 -5.93 -1.88 10.92
C SER A 65 -6.63 -2.75 9.89
N ASN A 66 -6.44 -2.52 8.59
CA ASN A 66 -6.99 -3.41 7.57
C ASN A 66 -6.37 -4.81 7.65
N TYR A 67 -5.05 -4.90 7.88
CA TYR A 67 -4.33 -6.16 8.07
C TYR A 67 -4.82 -6.96 9.29
N ILE A 68 -4.87 -6.33 10.45
CA ILE A 68 -5.32 -6.98 11.69
C ILE A 68 -6.77 -7.46 11.58
N ASN A 69 -7.62 -6.70 10.89
CA ASN A 69 -9.04 -7.05 10.70
C ASN A 69 -9.32 -7.91 9.46
N GLN A 70 -8.30 -8.29 8.68
CA GLN A 70 -8.43 -9.09 7.45
C GLN A 70 -9.36 -8.45 6.39
N THR A 71 -9.36 -7.12 6.30
CA THR A 71 -10.22 -6.35 5.39
C THR A 71 -9.48 -5.80 4.18
N GLU A 72 -8.19 -6.12 3.99
CA GLU A 72 -7.38 -5.59 2.89
C GLU A 72 -8.00 -5.95 1.56
N TYR A 73 -8.33 -7.24 1.34
CA TYR A 73 -8.92 -7.70 0.09
C TYR A 73 -10.17 -6.88 -0.26
N GLN A 74 -11.09 -6.70 0.69
CA GLN A 74 -12.30 -5.91 0.45
C GLN A 74 -11.99 -4.46 0.07
N ASN A 75 -11.05 -3.81 0.77
CA ASN A 75 -10.64 -2.45 0.44
C ASN A 75 -9.89 -2.36 -0.91
N TYR A 76 -9.09 -3.36 -1.27
CA TYR A 76 -8.43 -3.45 -2.58
C TYR A 76 -9.46 -3.54 -3.72
N TYR A 77 -10.51 -4.35 -3.56
CA TYR A 77 -11.59 -4.46 -4.55
C TYR A 77 -12.40 -3.18 -4.66
N GLN A 78 -12.61 -2.45 -3.57
CA GLN A 78 -13.29 -1.16 -3.62
C GLN A 78 -12.49 -0.10 -4.40
N LEU A 79 -11.17 -0.10 -4.29
CA LEU A 79 -10.31 0.80 -5.08
C LEU A 79 -10.29 0.43 -6.56
N ASN A 80 -10.14 -0.86 -6.88
CA ASN A 80 -10.02 -1.32 -8.28
C ASN A 80 -11.38 -1.49 -8.99
N GLY A 81 -12.46 -1.70 -8.24
CA GLY A 81 -13.82 -1.86 -8.77
C GLY A 81 -14.43 -0.57 -9.31
N HIS A 82 -13.83 0.59 -9.02
CA HIS A 82 -14.18 1.86 -9.65
C HIS A 82 -13.58 2.04 -11.06
N ASP A 83 -12.63 1.19 -11.49
CA ASP A 83 -11.91 1.31 -12.76
C ASP A 83 -12.36 0.30 -13.85
N ILE A 84 -13.40 -0.51 -13.63
CA ILE A 84 -13.98 -1.42 -14.64
C ILE A 84 -15.11 -0.81 -15.49
N THR A 85 -15.31 0.50 -15.40
CA THR A 85 -16.26 1.21 -16.28
C THR A 85 -15.61 2.47 -16.86
N ARG A 86 -14.64 2.31 -17.76
CA ARG A 86 -14.29 3.30 -18.78
C ARG A 86 -13.41 2.71 -19.88
#